data_AF-A0A520ICV7-F1
#
_entry.id   AF-A0A520ICV7-F1
#
_cell.length_a   1.000
_cell.length_b   1.000
_cell.length_c   1.000
_cell.angle_alpha   90.00
_cell.angle_beta   90.00
_cell.angle_gamma   90.00
#
_symmetry.space_group_name_H-M   'P 1'
#
loop_
_entity.id
_entity.type
_entity.pdbx_description
1 polymer ?
#
loop_
_entity_poly.entity_id
_entity_poly.type
_entity_poly.pdbx_seq_one_letter_code
_entity_poly.pdbx_strand_id
1 'polypeptide(L)'
;QQVRVVGATEKPASIPYRANMTLLDAMISVGGLSQYAAGNKAKLVRYDRGTGKSQEYGLQISSLLKKGDSRANVRLEPGDVIIIPESMF
;
A
#
# COMPACT_ATOMS: atom_id res chain seq x y z
N GLN A 1 16.44 2.81 -2.30
CA GLN A 1 15.21 2.20 -2.89
C GLN A 1 14.07 2.49 -1.93
N GLN A 2 12.88 2.80 -2.43
CA GLN A 2 11.78 3.29 -1.60
C GLN A 2 10.44 2.73 -2.05
N VAL A 3 9.50 2.62 -1.11
CA VAL A 3 8.08 2.40 -1.35
C VAL A 3 7.37 3.73 -1.11
N ARG A 4 6.43 4.09 -1.97
CA ARG A 4 5.66 5.34 -1.83
C ARG A 4 4.26 5.00 -1.41
N VAL A 5 3.74 5.67 -0.39
CA VAL A 5 2.34 5.55 0.02
C VAL A 5 1.70 6.92 -0.12
N VAL A 6 0.63 6.99 -0.90
CA VAL A 6 -0.06 8.24 -1.23
C VAL A 6 -1.58 8.09 -1.10
N GLY A 7 -2.26 9.23 -0.95
CA GLY A 7 -3.71 9.29 -0.82
C GLY A 7 -4.18 9.28 0.64
N ALA A 8 -5.31 8.63 0.89
CA ALA A 8 -6.05 8.65 2.15
C ALA A 8 -5.38 7.80 3.25
N THR A 9 -4.28 8.31 3.79
CA THR A 9 -3.56 7.77 4.95
C THR A 9 -3.28 8.91 5.93
N GLU A 10 -2.95 8.59 7.18
CA GLU A 10 -2.62 9.60 8.19
C GLU A 10 -1.44 10.46 7.74
N LYS A 11 -0.38 9.85 7.19
CA LYS A 11 0.83 10.57 6.73
C LYS A 11 1.39 9.99 5.43
N PRO A 12 0.97 10.51 4.26
CA PRO A 12 1.56 10.13 2.98
C PRO A 12 3.08 10.32 2.98
N ALA A 13 3.83 9.29 2.60
CA ALA A 13 5.29 9.32 2.71
C ALA A 13 5.99 8.39 1.72
N SER A 14 7.24 8.71 1.43
CA SER A 14 8.20 7.80 0.79
C SER A 14 8.98 7.09 1.88
N ILE A 15 8.81 5.77 1.98
CA ILE A 15 9.40 4.93 3.02
C ILE A 15 10.64 4.23 2.44
N PRO A 16 11.80 4.28 3.12
CA PRO A 16 12.96 3.49 2.73
C PRO A 16 12.62 1.99 2.70
N TYR A 17 12.84 1.33 1.57
CA TYR A 17 12.58 -0.09 1.42
C TYR A 17 13.57 -0.92 2.26
N ARG A 18 13.06 -1.97 2.91
CA ARG A 18 13.87 -2.98 3.62
C ARG A 18 13.55 -4.38 3.11
N ALA A 19 14.50 -5.30 3.23
CA ALA A 19 14.28 -6.68 2.86
C ALA A 19 13.07 -7.26 3.62
N ASN A 20 12.24 -8.03 2.90
CA ASN A 20 10.99 -8.63 3.42
C ASN A 20 9.92 -7.63 3.90
N MET A 21 10.01 -6.36 3.50
CA MET A 21 8.99 -5.36 3.83
C MET A 21 7.62 -5.76 3.25
N THR A 22 6.58 -5.60 4.05
CA THR A 22 5.20 -5.97 3.71
C THR A 22 4.28 -4.75 3.68
N LEU A 23 3.07 -4.94 3.17
CA LEU A 23 2.02 -3.93 3.20
C LEU A 23 1.75 -3.44 4.63
N LEU A 24 1.75 -4.35 5.61
CA LEU A 24 1.57 -4.00 7.02
C LEU A 24 2.65 -3.02 7.51
N ASP A 25 3.93 -3.29 7.19
CA ASP A 25 5.05 -2.42 7.57
C ASP A 25 4.92 -1.03 6.96
N ALA A 26 4.47 -0.96 5.71
CA ALA A 26 4.20 0.31 5.04
C ALA A 26 3.08 1.08 5.75
N MET A 27 1.98 0.41 6.09
CA MET A 27 0.85 1.02 6.79
C MET A 27 1.22 1.52 8.19
N ILE A 28 2.03 0.77 8.94
CA ILE A 28 2.54 1.22 10.25
C ILE A 28 3.36 2.49 10.09
N SER A 29 4.21 2.56 9.07
CA SER A 29 5.10 3.70 8.82
C SER A 29 4.34 5.00 8.51
N VAL A 30 3.16 4.90 7.91
CA VAL A 30 2.31 6.07 7.57
C VAL A 30 1.22 6.36 8.60
N GLY A 31 1.16 5.60 9.68
CA GLY A 31 0.15 5.78 10.74
C GLY A 31 -1.20 5.12 10.45
N GLY A 32 -1.31 4.29 9.40
CA GLY A 32 -2.53 3.59 9.03
C GLY A 32 -3.39 4.34 8.01
N LEU A 33 -4.66 3.95 7.93
CA LEU A 33 -5.65 4.53 7.05
C LEU A 33 -6.26 5.77 7.70
N SER A 34 -6.52 6.83 6.91
CA SER A 34 -7.31 7.96 7.42
C SER A 34 -8.77 7.56 7.63
N GLN A 35 -9.51 8.36 8.40
CA GLN A 35 -10.92 8.12 8.70
C GLN A 35 -11.84 8.01 7.45
N TYR A 36 -11.44 8.62 6.34
CA TYR A 36 -12.19 8.62 5.08
C TYR A 36 -11.60 7.67 4.03
N ALA A 37 -10.64 6.83 4.40
CA ALA A 37 -9.94 5.98 3.44
C ALA A 37 -10.78 4.78 2.97
N ALA A 38 -10.86 4.59 1.66
CA ALA A 38 -11.40 3.38 1.05
C ALA A 38 -10.30 2.31 0.93
N GLY A 39 -9.78 1.82 2.06
CA GLY A 39 -8.60 0.94 2.11
C GLY A 39 -8.69 -0.38 1.33
N ASN A 40 -9.89 -0.92 1.08
CA ASN A 40 -10.09 -2.12 0.24
C ASN A 40 -10.26 -1.82 -1.26
N LYS A 41 -10.25 -0.53 -1.63
CA LYS A 41 -10.14 -0.06 -3.01
C LYS A 41 -8.73 0.46 -3.31
N ALA A 42 -7.80 0.32 -2.37
CA ALA A 42 -6.42 0.70 -2.57
C ALA A 42 -5.76 -0.19 -3.63
N LYS A 43 -4.74 0.35 -4.28
CA LYS A 43 -3.99 -0.36 -5.30
C LYS A 43 -2.49 -0.22 -5.09
N LEU A 44 -1.78 -1.30 -5.39
CA LEU A 44 -0.35 -1.33 -5.53
C LEU A 44 0.00 -1.20 -7.01
N VAL A 45 0.80 -0.21 -7.36
CA VAL A 45 1.38 -0.05 -8.69
C VAL A 45 2.84 -0.46 -8.62
N ARG A 46 3.21 -1.45 -9.44
CA ARG A 46 4.56 -2.00 -9.52
C ARG A 46 5.10 -1.87 -10.93
N TYR A 47 6.30 -1.33 -11.07
CA TYR A 47 6.97 -1.25 -12.37
C TYR A 47 7.81 -2.51 -12.61
N ASP A 48 7.44 -3.29 -13.62
CA ASP A 48 8.19 -4.46 -14.05
C ASP A 48 9.25 -4.04 -15.08
N ARG A 49 10.52 -4.17 -14.70
CA ARG A 49 11.66 -3.82 -15.56
C ARG A 49 11.90 -4.81 -16.70
N GLY A 50 11.46 -6.07 -16.55
CA GLY A 50 11.60 -7.09 -17.58
C GLY A 50 10.62 -6.88 -18.74
N THR A 51 9.39 -6.47 -18.41
CA THR A 51 8.37 -6.17 -19.43
C THR A 51 8.28 -4.70 -19.81
N GLY A 52 8.89 -3.81 -19.01
CA GLY A 52 8.84 -2.36 -19.18
C GLY A 52 7.48 -1.74 -18.86
N LYS A 53 6.56 -2.50 -18.23
CA LYS A 53 5.18 -2.11 -17.98
C LYS A 53 4.90 -1.98 -16.48
N SER A 54 3.96 -1.11 -16.14
CA SER A 54 3.40 -1.06 -14.79
C SER A 54 2.25 -2.05 -14.65
N GLN A 55 2.24 -2.83 -13.57
CA GLN A 55 1.12 -3.68 -13.17
C GLN A 55 0.42 -3.07 -11.96
N GLU A 56 -0.90 -3.19 -11.91
CA GLU A 56 -1.70 -2.78 -10.76
C GLU A 56 -2.27 -4.01 -10.04
N TYR A 57 -2.18 -4.02 -8.71
CA TYR A 57 -2.75 -5.06 -7.86
C TYR A 57 -3.73 -4.44 -6.87
N GLY A 58 -4.92 -5.02 -6.75
CA GLY A 58 -5.89 -4.60 -5.73
C GLY A 58 -5.41 -5.00 -4.34
N LEU A 59 -5.54 -4.09 -3.38
CA LEU A 59 -5.17 -4.31 -1.99
C LEU A 59 -6.41 -4.31 -1.09
N GLN A 60 -6.39 -5.16 -0.06
CA GLN A 60 -7.44 -5.26 0.95
C GLN A 60 -6.93 -4.71 2.30
N ILE A 61 -6.50 -3.45 2.32
CA ILE A 61 -5.81 -2.85 3.48
C ILE A 61 -6.73 -2.80 4.71
N SER A 62 -8.01 -2.47 4.54
CA SER A 62 -8.95 -2.45 5.65
C SER A 62 -9.20 -3.85 6.22
N SER A 63 -9.24 -4.88 5.37
CA SER A 63 -9.35 -6.27 5.82
C SER A 63 -8.12 -6.70 6.64
N LEU A 64 -6.92 -6.31 6.20
CA LEU A 64 -5.68 -6.57 6.92
C LEU A 64 -5.68 -5.89 8.30
N LEU A 65 -5.92 -4.58 8.35
CA LEU A 65 -5.77 -3.79 9.58
C LEU A 65 -6.92 -3.97 10.58
N LYS A 66 -8.16 -4.07 10.10
CA LYS A 66 -9.34 -4.11 10.97
C LYS A 66 -9.79 -5.53 11.31
N LYS A 67 -9.61 -6.49 10.40
CA LYS A 67 -10.06 -7.87 10.57
C LYS A 67 -8.92 -8.85 10.83
N GLY A 68 -7.66 -8.39 10.76
CA GLY A 68 -6.50 -9.26 10.94
C GLY A 68 -6.33 -10.29 9.82
N ASP A 69 -6.88 -10.04 8.62
CA ASP A 69 -6.76 -10.97 7.50
C ASP A 69 -5.33 -10.96 6.95
N SER A 70 -4.51 -11.89 7.44
CA SER A 70 -3.10 -12.00 7.06
C SER A 70 -2.88 -12.31 5.58
N ARG A 71 -3.89 -12.83 4.88
CA ARG A 71 -3.82 -13.11 3.42
C ARG A 71 -3.76 -11.83 2.60
N ALA A 72 -4.26 -10.72 3.13
CA ALA A 72 -4.16 -9.41 2.50
C ALA A 72 -2.77 -8.77 2.67
N ASN A 73 -1.87 -9.36 3.47
CA ASN A 73 -0.52 -8.82 3.68
C ASN A 73 0.43 -9.27 2.56
N VAL A 74 0.58 -8.43 1.55
CA VAL A 74 1.47 -8.68 0.41
C VAL A 74 2.90 -8.22 0.69
N ARG A 75 3.88 -8.87 0.04
CA ARG A 75 5.27 -8.40 0.03
C ARG A 75 5.43 -7.23 -0.92
N LEU A 76 6.18 -6.25 -0.47
CA LEU A 76 6.51 -5.07 -1.24
C LEU A 76 7.85 -5.22 -1.92
N GLU A 77 8.00 -4.49 -3.01
CA GLU A 77 9.20 -4.42 -3.81
C GLU A 77 9.70 -2.97 -3.93
N PRO A 78 11.00 -2.80 -4.18
CA PRO A 78 11.57 -1.51 -4.50
C PRO A 78 10.84 -0.77 -5.61
N GLY A 79 10.38 0.45 -5.33
CA GLY A 79 9.70 1.28 -6.31
C GLY A 79 8.18 1.12 -6.33
N ASP A 80 7.63 0.22 -5.50
CA ASP A 80 6.19 0.07 -5.32
C ASP A 80 5.52 1.38 -4.90
N VAL A 81 4.35 1.65 -5.48
CA VAL A 81 3.51 2.79 -5.12
C VAL A 81 2.15 2.29 -4.65
N ILE A 82 1.83 2.55 -3.39
CA ILE A 82 0.53 2.25 -2.79
C ILE A 82 -0.32 3.50 -2.88
N ILE A 83 -1.47 3.39 -3.56
CA ILE A 83 -2.42 4.47 -3.74
C ILE A 83 -3.70 4.10 -3.00
N ILE A 84 -4.09 4.95 -2.05
CA ILE A 84 -5.24 4.73 -1.19
C ILE A 84 -6.29 5.80 -1.54
N PRO A 85 -7.41 5.44 -2.19
CA PRO A 85 -8.44 6.41 -2.52
C PRO A 85 -9.24 6.82 -1.27
N GLU A 86 -9.84 8.00 -1.31
CA GLU A 86 -10.88 8.40 -0.36
C GLU A 86 -12.19 7.68 -0.69
N SER A 87 -13.02 7.49 0.34
CA SER A 87 -14.37 7.02 0.19
C SER A 87 -15.23 8.15 -0.38
N MET A 88 -15.62 8.01 -1.65
CA MET A 88 -16.71 8.79 -2.22
C MET A 88 -17.99 8.29 -1.53
N PHE A 89 -18.53 9.08 -0.59
CA PHE A 89 -19.85 8.82 0.01
C PHE A 89 -20.96 9.05 -1.02
#